data_AF-X1KE42-F1
#
_entry.id   AF-X1KE42-F1
#
_cell.length_a   1.000
_cell.length_b   1.000
_cell.length_c   1.000
_cell.angle_alpha   90.00
_cell.angle_beta   90.00
_cell.angle_gamma   90.00
#
_symmetry.space_group_name_H-M   'P 1'
#
loop_
_entity.id
_entity.type
_entity.pdbx_description
1 polymer ?
#
loop_
_entity_poly.entity_id
_entity_poly.type
_entity_poly.pdbx_seq_one_letter_code
_entity_poly.pdbx_strand_id
1 'polypeptide(L)'
;EGFLIPRSQLRNNYEKEVFNGDIGVVSHIDKQRYRVFVDFYGKSVVYEREELDDLTLAYAVSVHKSQGSEYQTVVMPLLTQHYIMLQRNLFYTALTRAKKLSVIVGSYKALYIAIKNDKPVKRNCLVKEKLIKISQGKL
;
A
#
# COMPACT_ATOMS: atom_id res chain seq x y z
N GLU A 1 -25.56 -3.51 12.48
CA GLU A 1 -24.36 -2.74 12.10
C GLU A 1 -23.57 -3.56 11.08
N GLY A 2 -23.60 -3.15 9.82
CA GLY A 2 -22.99 -3.91 8.72
C GLY A 2 -21.49 -3.73 8.72
N PHE A 3 -20.74 -4.84 8.71
CA PHE A 3 -19.30 -4.83 8.57
C PHE A 3 -18.93 -4.14 7.25
N LEU A 4 -18.28 -2.98 7.33
CA LEU A 4 -17.79 -2.27 6.14
C LEU A 4 -16.76 -3.18 5.45
N ILE A 5 -17.01 -3.53 4.18
CA ILE A 5 -16.11 -4.40 3.40
C ILE A 5 -15.20 -3.48 2.56
N PRO A 6 -13.93 -3.27 2.95
CA PRO A 6 -13.01 -2.45 2.19
C PRO A 6 -12.58 -3.18 0.92
N ARG A 7 -12.57 -2.45 -0.19
CA ARG A 7 -12.11 -2.90 -1.51
C ARG A 7 -11.04 -1.97 -2.03
N SER A 8 -10.01 -2.52 -2.66
CA SER A 8 -8.96 -1.76 -3.34
C SER A 8 -9.05 -1.98 -4.83
N GLN A 9 -8.96 -0.88 -5.59
CA GLN A 9 -8.95 -0.88 -7.04
C GLN A 9 -7.58 -1.35 -7.56
N LEU A 10 -7.56 -2.29 -8.51
CA LEU A 10 -6.33 -2.89 -9.05
C LEU A 10 -5.78 -2.20 -10.31
N ARG A 11 -6.63 -1.47 -11.03
CA ARG A 11 -6.30 -0.83 -12.32
C ARG A 11 -6.97 0.54 -12.42
N ASN A 12 -6.35 1.47 -13.13
CA ASN A 12 -6.96 2.78 -13.35
C ASN A 12 -8.21 2.63 -14.22
N ASN A 13 -9.34 3.18 -13.75
CA ASN A 13 -10.55 3.34 -14.54
C ASN A 13 -10.86 4.85 -14.62
N TYR A 14 -10.51 5.45 -15.75
CA TYR A 14 -10.61 6.89 -15.99
C TYR A 14 -12.06 7.35 -16.15
N GLU A 15 -12.94 6.50 -16.67
CA GLU A 15 -14.37 6.83 -16.83
C GLU A 15 -15.06 7.00 -15.46
N LYS A 16 -14.66 6.18 -14.48
CA LYS A 16 -15.17 6.22 -13.12
C LYS A 16 -14.34 7.12 -12.20
N GLU A 17 -13.21 7.63 -12.69
CA GLU A 17 -12.22 8.44 -11.95
C GLU A 17 -11.71 7.74 -10.68
N VAL A 18 -11.43 6.44 -10.77
CA VAL A 18 -10.84 5.63 -9.70
C VAL A 18 -9.51 5.07 -10.16
N PHE A 19 -8.50 5.16 -9.31
CA PHE A 19 -7.11 4.84 -9.64
C PHE A 19 -6.63 3.60 -8.90
N ASN A 20 -5.61 2.94 -9.46
CA ASN A 20 -4.98 1.78 -8.85
C ASN A 20 -4.43 2.15 -7.45
N GLY A 21 -4.87 1.41 -6.45
CA GLY A 21 -4.53 1.64 -5.05
C GLY A 21 -5.58 2.40 -4.25
N ASP A 22 -6.60 2.99 -4.90
CA ASP A 22 -7.71 3.62 -4.19
C ASP A 22 -8.45 2.58 -3.35
N ILE A 23 -8.81 2.97 -2.13
CA ILE A 23 -9.53 2.13 -1.19
C ILE A 23 -10.92 2.70 -1.02
N GLY A 24 -11.92 1.91 -1.39
CA GLY A 24 -13.32 2.21 -1.18
C GLY A 24 -13.98 1.22 -0.21
N VAL A 25 -15.19 1.54 0.20
CA VAL A 25 -15.99 0.69 1.10
C VAL A 25 -17.26 0.27 0.38
N VAL A 26 -17.57 -1.03 0.38
CA VAL A 26 -18.85 -1.51 -0.18
C VAL A 26 -20.00 -0.91 0.64
N SER A 27 -20.82 -0.11 -0.02
CA SER A 27 -21.98 0.56 0.57
C SER A 27 -23.28 -0.22 0.34
N HIS A 28 -23.41 -0.88 -0.81
CA HIS A 28 -24.58 -1.67 -1.17
C HIS A 28 -24.24 -2.79 -2.15
N ILE A 29 -25.00 -3.89 -2.10
CA ILE A 29 -24.88 -5.01 -3.03
C ILE A 29 -26.28 -5.34 -3.56
N ASP A 30 -26.47 -5.17 -4.86
CA ASP A 30 -27.68 -5.60 -5.57
C ASP A 30 -27.44 -6.99 -6.16
N LYS A 31 -28.03 -8.00 -5.51
CA LYS A 31 -27.92 -9.41 -5.94
C LYS A 31 -28.76 -9.73 -7.16
N GLN A 32 -29.82 -8.96 -7.45
CA GLN A 32 -30.69 -9.23 -8.60
C GLN A 32 -30.01 -8.83 -9.91
N ARG A 33 -29.30 -7.70 -9.88
CA ARG A 33 -28.59 -7.16 -11.04
C ARG A 33 -27.09 -7.47 -11.04
N TYR A 34 -26.59 -8.19 -10.04
CA TYR A 34 -25.17 -8.50 -9.85
C TYR A 34 -24.27 -7.25 -9.83
N ARG A 35 -24.71 -6.22 -9.09
CA ARG A 35 -23.99 -4.95 -8.96
C ARG A 35 -23.47 -4.72 -7.56
N VAL A 36 -22.30 -4.11 -7.47
CA VAL A 36 -21.70 -3.68 -6.21
C VAL A 36 -21.50 -2.19 -6.23
N PHE A 37 -21.95 -1.51 -5.18
CA PHE A 37 -21.74 -0.09 -4.97
C PHE A 37 -20.60 0.09 -3.99
N VAL A 38 -19.58 0.83 -4.40
CA VAL A 38 -18.39 1.10 -3.59
C VAL A 38 -18.25 2.59 -3.43
N ASP A 39 -18.23 3.05 -2.18
CA ASP A 39 -17.95 4.44 -1.84
C ASP A 39 -16.44 4.67 -1.84
N PHE A 40 -15.97 5.50 -2.76
CA PHE A 40 -14.60 6.01 -2.80
C PHE A 40 -14.62 7.46 -2.35
N TYR A 41 -14.20 7.73 -1.12
CA TYR A 41 -14.09 9.09 -0.57
C TYR A 41 -15.39 9.93 -0.69
N GLY A 42 -16.55 9.30 -0.49
CA GLY A 42 -17.87 9.95 -0.63
C GLY A 42 -18.47 9.92 -2.04
N LYS A 43 -17.75 9.36 -3.02
CA LYS A 43 -18.26 9.10 -4.38
C LYS A 43 -18.72 7.64 -4.47
N SER A 44 -20.02 7.42 -4.64
CA SER A 44 -20.57 6.08 -4.89
C SER A 44 -20.33 5.68 -6.35
N VAL A 45 -19.54 4.62 -6.55
CA VAL A 45 -19.19 4.06 -7.85
C VAL A 45 -19.83 2.68 -7.99
N VAL A 46 -20.52 2.44 -9.11
CA VAL A 46 -21.18 1.16 -9.40
C VAL A 46 -20.23 0.27 -10.18
N TYR A 47 -20.11 -0.99 -9.79
CA TYR A 47 -19.39 -2.04 -10.49
C TYR A 47 -20.38 -3.09 -10.97
N GLU A 48 -20.37 -3.35 -12.27
CA GLU A 48 -21.05 -4.49 -12.89
C GLU A 48 -20.23 -5.77 -12.65
N ARG A 49 -20.83 -6.93 -12.95
CA ARG A 49 -20.24 -8.24 -12.67
C ARG A 49 -18.85 -8.41 -13.30
N GLU A 50 -18.68 -7.95 -14.53
CA GLU A 50 -17.44 -8.08 -15.31
C GLU A 50 -16.30 -7.21 -14.75
N GLU A 51 -16.65 -6.17 -13.98
CA GLU A 51 -15.70 -5.21 -13.42
C GLU A 51 -15.27 -5.58 -11.99
N LEU A 52 -15.89 -6.60 -11.38
CA LEU A 52 -15.57 -7.04 -10.02
C LEU A 52 -14.15 -7.59 -9.90
N ASP A 53 -13.57 -8.08 -10.99
CA ASP A 53 -12.18 -8.53 -11.05
C ASP A 53 -11.17 -7.40 -10.85
N ASP A 54 -11.58 -6.15 -11.03
CA ASP A 54 -10.75 -4.97 -10.73
C ASP A 54 -10.75 -4.59 -9.24
N LEU A 55 -11.59 -5.24 -8.40
CA LEU A 55 -11.68 -5.00 -6.97
C LEU A 55 -11.13 -6.16 -6.14
N THR A 56 -10.15 -5.86 -5.27
CA THR A 56 -9.64 -6.85 -4.30
C THR A 56 -10.02 -6.47 -2.86
N LEU A 57 -10.02 -7.44 -1.94
CA LEU A 57 -10.25 -7.15 -0.52
C LEU A 57 -9.09 -6.33 0.06
N ALA A 58 -9.42 -5.28 0.81
CA ALA A 58 -8.44 -4.33 1.35
C ALA A 58 -8.37 -4.33 2.89
N TYR A 59 -8.67 -5.47 3.54
CA TYR A 59 -8.52 -5.61 5.00
C TYR A 59 -7.07 -5.49 5.46
N ALA A 60 -6.13 -5.91 4.61
CA ALA A 60 -4.70 -5.79 4.84
C ALA A 60 -4.03 -5.36 3.54
N VAL A 61 -3.14 -4.37 3.63
CA VAL A 61 -2.42 -3.82 2.49
C VAL A 61 -0.92 -3.92 2.76
N SER A 62 -0.16 -4.35 1.76
CA SER A 62 1.30 -4.37 1.87
C SER A 62 1.86 -2.95 2.00
N VAL A 63 2.99 -2.80 2.71
CA VAL A 63 3.65 -1.50 2.88
C VAL A 63 3.96 -0.84 1.52
N HIS A 64 4.36 -1.63 0.52
CA HIS A 64 4.61 -1.14 -0.84
C HIS A 64 3.36 -0.51 -1.49
N LYS A 65 2.20 -1.16 -1.39
CA LYS A 65 0.93 -0.62 -1.91
C LYS A 65 0.43 0.61 -1.13
N SER A 66 0.91 0.83 0.09
CA SER A 66 0.57 2.01 0.90
C SER A 66 1.48 3.23 0.66
N GLN A 67 2.43 3.16 -0.28
CA GLN A 67 3.32 4.28 -0.56
C GLN A 67 2.53 5.52 -1.02
N GLY A 68 2.75 6.65 -0.36
CA GLY A 68 2.01 7.89 -0.61
C GLY A 68 0.69 8.03 0.17
N SER A 69 0.15 6.94 0.73
CA SER A 69 -1.04 6.97 1.59
C SER A 69 -0.67 7.08 3.06
N GLU A 70 -1.51 7.70 3.87
CA GLU A 70 -1.32 7.79 5.33
C GLU A 70 -2.63 7.49 6.05
N TYR A 71 -2.55 6.83 7.20
CA TYR A 71 -3.69 6.35 7.97
C TYR A 71 -3.63 6.88 9.40
N GLN A 72 -4.79 7.12 10.03
CA GLN A 72 -4.83 7.59 11.43
C GLN A 72 -4.13 6.60 12.38
N THR A 73 -4.41 5.32 12.19
CA THR A 73 -3.85 4.22 12.97
C THR A 73 -3.40 3.10 12.03
N VAL A 74 -2.21 2.56 12.26
CA VAL A 74 -1.67 1.40 11.51
C VAL A 74 -1.40 0.28 12.50
N VAL A 75 -1.84 -0.92 12.17
CA VAL A 75 -1.46 -2.15 12.87
C VAL A 75 -0.59 -2.96 11.92
N MET A 76 0.67 -3.19 12.28
CA MET A 76 1.63 -3.89 11.44
C MET A 76 2.12 -5.19 12.09
N PRO A 77 1.89 -6.35 11.45
CA PRO A 77 2.49 -7.60 11.90
C PRO A 77 3.98 -7.65 11.50
N LEU A 78 4.85 -7.99 12.46
CA LEU A 78 6.28 -8.14 12.25
C LEU A 78 6.76 -9.52 12.71
N LEU A 79 6.82 -10.44 11.76
CA LEU A 79 7.10 -11.86 12.00
C LEU A 79 8.47 -12.26 11.44
N THR A 80 9.20 -13.11 12.16
CA THR A 80 10.50 -13.64 11.71
C THR A 80 10.40 -14.52 10.46
N GLN A 81 9.22 -15.05 10.14
CA GLN A 81 8.96 -15.89 8.97
C GLN A 81 9.10 -15.12 7.64
N HIS A 82 8.95 -13.78 7.67
CA HIS A 82 9.18 -12.90 6.51
C HIS A 82 10.56 -12.23 6.55
N TYR A 83 11.59 -13.01 6.91
CA TYR A 83 12.94 -12.51 7.18
C TYR A 83 13.53 -11.62 6.07
N ILE A 84 13.29 -11.96 4.80
CA ILE A 84 13.77 -11.19 3.63
C ILE A 84 13.24 -9.75 3.63
N MET A 85 12.03 -9.54 4.14
CA MET A 85 11.35 -8.25 4.19
C MET A 85 11.69 -7.45 5.47
N LEU A 86 12.44 -8.03 6.42
CA LEU A 86 12.90 -7.33 7.63
C LEU A 86 14.07 -6.40 7.28
N GLN A 87 13.77 -5.31 6.57
CA GLN A 87 14.71 -4.26 6.20
C GLN A 87 14.35 -2.94 6.88
N ARG A 88 15.35 -2.14 7.26
CA ARG A 88 15.15 -0.87 7.99
C ARG A 88 14.28 0.10 7.21
N ASN A 89 14.52 0.23 5.92
CA ASN A 89 13.75 1.07 5.00
C ASN A 89 12.27 0.65 4.96
N LEU A 90 11.96 -0.65 4.82
CA LEU A 90 10.57 -1.11 4.77
C LEU A 90 9.85 -0.86 6.10
N PHE A 91 10.51 -1.17 7.21
CA PHE A 91 9.96 -0.93 8.55
C PHE A 91 9.71 0.57 8.80
N TYR A 92 10.68 1.42 8.46
CA TYR A 92 10.53 2.87 8.57
C TYR A 92 9.40 3.41 7.68
N THR A 93 9.29 2.93 6.44
CA THR A 93 8.17 3.29 5.56
C THR A 93 6.84 2.90 6.18
N ALA A 94 6.71 1.68 6.71
CA ALA A 94 5.50 1.22 7.39
C ALA A 94 5.15 2.09 8.60
N LEU A 95 6.15 2.44 9.42
CA LEU A 95 5.99 3.29 10.60
C LEU A 95 5.48 4.69 10.25
N THR A 96 6.05 5.30 9.21
CA THR A 96 5.64 6.62 8.72
C THR A 96 4.30 6.65 7.99
N ARG A 97 3.64 5.50 7.75
CA ARG A 97 2.25 5.50 7.25
C ARG A 97 1.24 5.87 8.34
N ALA A 98 1.61 5.78 9.62
CA ALA A 98 0.74 6.10 10.74
C ALA A 98 0.82 7.58 11.13
N LYS A 99 -0.32 8.29 11.14
CA LYS A 99 -0.40 9.69 11.56
C LYS A 99 -0.43 9.87 13.07
N LYS A 100 -1.16 9.02 13.80
CA LYS A 100 -1.36 9.16 15.25
C LYS A 100 -0.86 7.97 16.05
N LEU A 101 -1.14 6.76 15.59
CA LEU A 101 -0.81 5.54 16.34
C LEU A 101 -0.30 4.44 15.42
N SER A 102 0.84 3.85 15.79
CA SER A 102 1.37 2.64 15.16
C SER A 102 1.44 1.52 16.19
N VAL A 103 0.76 0.42 15.91
CA VAL A 103 0.77 -0.79 16.75
C VAL A 103 1.58 -1.86 16.02
N ILE A 104 2.65 -2.33 16.65
CA ILE A 104 3.51 -3.38 16.11
C ILE A 104 3.15 -4.69 16.79
N VAL A 105 2.73 -5.69 16.01
CA VAL A 105 2.35 -7.01 16.52
C VAL A 105 3.41 -8.01 16.07
N GLY A 106 4.24 -8.49 16.99
CA GLY A 106 5.35 -9.35 16.62
C GLY A 106 6.30 -9.65 17.77
N SER A 107 7.52 -10.08 17.43
CA SER A 107 8.56 -10.35 18.42
C SER A 107 9.63 -9.26 18.46
N TYR A 108 10.21 -9.02 19.64
CA TYR A 108 11.38 -8.16 19.80
C TYR A 108 12.53 -8.57 18.87
N LYS A 109 12.71 -9.87 18.63
CA LYS A 109 13.73 -10.38 17.71
C LYS A 109 13.50 -9.89 16.28
N ALA A 110 12.28 -10.00 15.76
CA ALA A 110 11.94 -9.52 14.42
C ALA A 110 12.16 -8.01 14.28
N LEU A 111 11.78 -7.24 15.31
CA LEU A 111 12.01 -5.80 15.37
C LEU A 111 13.50 -5.46 15.34
N TYR A 112 14.30 -6.14 16.16
CA TYR A 112 15.75 -5.95 16.19
C TYR A 112 16.40 -6.23 14.83
N ILE A 113 16.01 -7.32 14.17
CA ILE A 113 16.51 -7.67 12.83
C ILE A 113 16.14 -6.57 11.82
N ALA A 114 14.87 -6.15 11.79
CA ALA A 114 14.40 -5.12 10.87
C ALA A 114 15.15 -3.79 11.06
N ILE A 115 15.36 -3.37 12.32
CA ILE A 115 16.08 -2.13 12.62
C ILE A 115 17.57 -2.27 12.29
N LYS A 116 18.21 -3.42 12.54
CA LYS A 116 19.65 -3.59 12.28
C LYS A 116 19.99 -3.78 10.80
N ASN A 117 19.06 -4.28 10.00
CA ASN A 117 19.27 -4.56 8.58
C ASN A 117 19.21 -3.27 7.75
N ASP A 118 20.29 -2.49 7.78
CA ASP A 118 20.42 -1.24 7.02
C ASP A 118 21.09 -1.41 5.66
N LYS A 119 21.46 -2.65 5.29
CA LYS A 119 22.23 -2.93 4.09
C LYS A 119 21.54 -2.31 2.88
N PRO A 120 22.09 -1.23 2.32
CA PRO A 120 21.47 -0.57 1.19
C PRO A 120 21.48 -1.57 0.02
N VAL A 121 20.31 -1.76 -0.60
CA VAL A 121 20.24 -2.52 -1.85
C VAL A 121 21.15 -1.80 -2.84
N LYS A 122 22.24 -2.45 -3.25
CA LYS A 122 23.18 -1.90 -4.22
C LYS A 122 22.45 -1.73 -5.54
N ARG A 123 21.97 -0.52 -5.81
CA ARG A 123 21.25 -0.18 -7.03
C ARG A 123 22.27 0.13 -8.11
N ASN A 124 22.35 -0.74 -9.11
CA ASN A 124 23.20 -0.51 -10.28
C ASN A 124 22.58 0.63 -11.10
N CYS A 125 23.09 1.85 -10.94
CA CYS A 125 22.56 3.05 -11.57
C CYS A 125 23.70 4.01 -11.92
N LEU A 126 23.75 4.46 -13.18
CA LEU A 126 24.80 5.35 -13.69
C LEU A 126 24.54 6.84 -13.42
N VAL A 127 23.43 7.18 -12.76
CA VAL A 127 23.02 8.58 -12.56
C VAL A 127 24.06 9.35 -11.75
N LYS A 128 24.63 8.72 -10.71
CA LYS A 128 25.68 9.33 -9.90
C LYS A 128 26.93 9.62 -10.73
N GLU A 129 27.41 8.64 -11.51
CA GLU A 129 28.57 8.83 -12.37
C GLU A 129 28.33 9.90 -13.43
N LYS A 130 27.14 9.94 -14.04
CA LYS A 130 26.77 10.96 -15.04
C LYS A 130 26.75 12.37 -14.43
N LEU A 131 26.15 12.56 -13.25
CA LEU A 131 26.12 13.86 -12.57
C LEU A 131 27.52 14.36 -12.21
N ILE A 132 28.40 13.46 -11.75
CA ILE A 132 29.81 13.80 -11.46
C ILE A 132 30.53 14.25 -12.74
N LYS A 133 30.33 13.56 -13.87
CA LYS A 133 30.95 13.94 -15.15
C LYS A 133 30.48 15.32 -15.64
N ILE A 134 29.18 15.61 -15.53
CA ILE A 134 28.60 16.92 -15.88
C ILE A 134 29.19 18.02 -15.00
N SER A 135 29.25 17.80 -13.68
CA SER A 135 29.83 18.76 -12.72
C SER A 135 31.33 19.02 -12.95
N GLN A 136 32.03 18.10 -13.60
CA GLN A 136 33.47 18.21 -13.92
C GLN A 136 33.72 18.75 -15.34
N GLY A 137 32.68 19.14 -16.08
CA GLY A 137 32.82 19.62 -17.47
C GLY A 137 33.36 18.57 -18.43
N LYS A 138 33.24 17.27 -18.09
CA LYS A 138 33.73 16.14 -18.91
C LYS A 138 32.66 15.60 -19.86
N LEU A 139 31.67 16.42 -20.21
CA LEU A 139 30.56 16.14 -21.10
C LEU A 139 30.20 17.39 -21.88
#